data_AF-A0AAW5SAI0-F1
#
_entry.id   AF-A0AAW5SAI0-F1
#
_cell.length_a   1.000
_cell.length_b   1.000
_cell.length_c   1.000
_cell.angle_alpha   90.00
_cell.angle_beta   90.00
_cell.angle_gamma   90.00
#
_symmetry.space_group_name_H-M   'P 1'
#
loop_
_entity.id
_entity.type
_entity.pdbx_description
1 polymer ?
#
loop_
_entity_poly.entity_id
_entity_poly.type
_entity_poly.pdbx_seq_one_letter_code
_entity_poly.pdbx_strand_id
1 'polypeptide(L)'
;MTVEFYDLAQRLAAANTGKPILRVAQALFTLTATALFVDAHTDDRGLTRATITPATGASATATGRAVLNALACAGAHMDPAEPPAQLVMADGATLAALASVARAHHNDGDPAARAASAVVGWWIDRAGYPGTNAVINLLAHSRQRFITGAPPEAERHTSHWQSALAAPGLAQWAQRVGAGMPLDALAPIRDDDAYSFVQACKRFDKGYSWTAPEPPPVAAMGLRARCDTADLWEAALLSDRLWRHRAVHTGHVTGGEVVATTKATFTVSCRRLDARLRSGSDVLGWCGGLDSYDRATHFYGDVHEASAHKGVLLLTVARVAAEHRPPVGQWVSLMPAPPNPRTVSMGRSKYRRLQFRADSWIASGKTPGLRRRDVPLDVLCAAAETE
;
A
#
# COMPACT_ATOMS: atom_id res chain seq x y z
N MET A 1 -25.25 9.71 8.77
CA MET A 1 -23.84 9.97 9.21
C MET A 1 -22.90 9.58 8.07
N THR A 2 -22.22 10.58 7.50
CA THR A 2 -21.20 10.44 6.45
C THR A 2 -19.81 10.22 7.08
N VAL A 3 -18.80 9.93 6.26
CA VAL A 3 -17.43 9.69 6.75
C VAL A 3 -16.80 10.97 7.32
N GLU A 4 -17.17 12.14 6.80
CA GLU A 4 -16.66 13.44 7.26
C GLU A 4 -17.11 13.71 8.69
N PHE A 5 -18.37 13.41 9.04
CA PHE A 5 -18.87 13.52 10.41
C PHE A 5 -18.24 12.49 11.34
N TYR A 6 -17.96 11.29 10.84
CA TYR A 6 -17.26 10.26 11.60
C TYR A 6 -15.82 10.71 11.94
N ASP A 7 -15.07 11.17 10.93
CA ASP A 7 -13.70 11.68 11.10
C ASP A 7 -13.69 12.96 11.96
N LEU A 8 -14.70 13.84 11.84
CA LEU A 8 -14.85 15.02 12.70
C LEU A 8 -15.08 14.63 14.17
N ALA A 9 -15.92 13.64 14.44
CA ALA A 9 -16.14 13.17 15.80
C ALA A 9 -14.85 12.61 16.43
N GLN A 10 -14.05 11.87 15.66
CA GLN A 10 -12.72 11.42 16.10
C GLN A 10 -11.78 12.61 16.35
N ARG A 11 -11.78 13.63 15.48
CA ARG A 11 -10.98 14.85 15.66
C ARG A 11 -11.35 15.60 16.95
N LEU A 12 -12.64 15.77 17.22
CA LEU A 12 -13.12 16.39 18.46
C LEU A 12 -12.73 15.58 19.70
N ALA A 13 -12.80 14.25 19.63
CA ALA A 13 -12.34 13.38 20.71
C ALA A 13 -10.82 13.49 20.93
N ALA A 14 -10.03 13.60 19.86
CA ALA A 14 -8.59 13.80 19.95
C ALA A 14 -8.24 15.16 20.56
N ALA A 15 -8.99 16.21 20.23
CA ALA A 15 -8.84 17.53 20.83
C ALA A 15 -9.17 17.51 22.34
N ASN A 16 -10.28 16.87 22.72
CA ASN A 16 -10.70 16.77 24.13
C ASN A 16 -9.71 15.98 25.00
N THR A 17 -9.09 14.93 24.43
CA THR A 17 -8.14 14.08 25.17
C THR A 17 -6.70 14.58 25.08
N GLY A 18 -6.41 15.54 24.19
CA GLY A 18 -5.06 16.01 23.90
C GLY A 18 -4.15 14.94 23.29
N LYS A 19 -4.71 13.85 22.75
CA LYS A 19 -3.95 12.69 22.25
C LYS A 19 -4.41 12.29 20.85
N PRO A 20 -3.49 11.87 19.97
CA PRO A 20 -3.88 11.26 18.69
C PRO A 20 -4.78 10.04 18.88
N ILE A 21 -5.83 9.93 18.08
CA ILE A 21 -6.75 8.79 18.05
C ILE A 21 -6.39 7.89 16.88
N LEU A 22 -6.44 6.57 17.09
CA LEU A 22 -6.22 5.59 16.04
C LEU A 22 -7.37 5.57 15.03
N ARG A 23 -7.03 5.67 13.75
CA ARG A 23 -7.91 5.39 12.60
C ARG A 23 -7.74 3.96 12.10
N VAL A 24 -6.53 3.42 12.26
CA VAL A 24 -6.17 2.03 11.96
C VAL A 24 -5.53 1.47 13.23
N ALA A 25 -6.04 0.36 13.76
CA ALA A 25 -5.51 -0.22 14.99
C ALA A 25 -4.15 -0.88 14.77
N GLN A 26 -4.03 -1.67 13.70
CA GLN A 26 -2.81 -2.42 13.38
C GLN A 26 -1.71 -1.50 12.81
N ALA A 27 -0.46 -1.95 12.93
CA ALA A 27 0.71 -1.26 12.40
C ALA A 27 0.82 -1.51 10.90
N LEU A 28 0.96 -0.42 10.14
CA LEU A 28 0.98 -0.44 8.67
C LEU A 28 2.35 -0.78 8.08
N PHE A 29 3.40 -0.77 8.91
CA PHE A 29 4.75 -1.14 8.55
C PHE A 29 5.46 -1.73 9.78
N THR A 30 6.59 -2.39 9.56
CA THR A 30 7.47 -2.89 10.62
C THR A 30 8.89 -2.40 10.39
N LEU A 31 9.54 -1.90 11.44
CA LEU A 31 10.94 -1.51 11.37
C LEU A 31 11.83 -2.74 11.29
N THR A 32 12.74 -2.76 10.31
CA THR A 32 13.72 -3.83 10.15
C THR A 32 15.03 -3.48 10.87
N ALA A 33 15.88 -4.47 11.11
CA ALA A 33 17.24 -4.23 11.63
C ALA A 33 18.13 -3.43 10.65
N THR A 34 17.76 -3.44 9.36
CA THR A 34 18.42 -2.72 8.27
C THR A 34 17.80 -1.34 8.01
N ALA A 35 16.98 -0.83 8.93
CA ALA A 35 16.33 0.47 8.76
C ALA A 35 17.34 1.62 8.83
N LEU A 36 17.22 2.55 7.88
CA LEU A 36 18.00 3.76 7.76
C LEU A 36 17.05 4.95 7.92
N PHE A 37 17.22 5.71 9.00
CA PHE A 37 16.50 6.95 9.23
C PHE A 37 17.24 8.09 8.52
N VAL A 38 16.64 8.63 7.45
CA VAL A 38 17.30 9.62 6.61
C VAL A 38 16.51 10.93 6.60
N ASP A 39 17.21 12.00 6.90
CA ASP A 39 16.77 13.37 6.67
C ASP A 39 17.66 13.97 5.60
N ALA A 40 17.10 14.31 4.44
CA ALA A 40 17.84 14.87 3.33
C ALA A 40 17.10 16.07 2.74
N HIS A 41 17.86 17.12 2.42
CA HIS A 41 17.35 18.33 1.81
C HIS A 41 18.42 18.95 0.93
N THR A 42 17.98 19.80 0.01
CA THR A 42 18.90 20.67 -0.74
C THR A 42 19.21 21.89 0.13
N ASP A 43 20.49 22.18 0.34
CA ASP A 43 20.93 23.36 1.07
C ASP A 43 20.85 24.64 0.21
N ASP A 44 21.15 25.79 0.83
CA ASP A 44 21.12 27.10 0.16
C ASP A 44 22.10 27.22 -1.03
N ARG A 45 23.07 26.30 -1.12
CA ARG A 45 24.05 26.23 -2.22
C ARG A 45 23.63 25.27 -3.32
N GLY A 46 22.43 24.69 -3.24
CA GLY A 46 21.93 23.73 -4.20
C GLY A 46 22.52 22.32 -4.02
N LEU A 47 23.25 22.04 -2.95
CA LEU A 47 23.84 20.73 -2.69
C LEU A 47 22.93 19.90 -1.77
N THR A 48 22.76 18.62 -2.09
CA THR A 48 22.05 17.70 -1.20
C THR A 48 22.86 17.50 0.08
N ARG A 49 22.29 17.85 1.24
CA ARG A 49 22.78 17.49 2.56
C ARG A 49 21.89 16.39 3.13
N ALA A 50 22.49 15.34 3.67
CA ALA A 50 21.76 14.25 4.32
C ALA A 50 22.35 13.89 5.68
N THR A 51 21.48 13.62 6.64
CA THR A 51 21.80 12.97 7.91
C THR A 51 21.22 11.57 7.89
N ILE A 52 22.09 10.56 7.99
CA ILE A 52 21.76 9.15 7.89
C ILE A 52 22.02 8.51 9.24
N THR A 53 20.98 7.93 9.83
CA THR A 53 21.07 7.26 11.11
C THR A 53 20.64 5.81 10.94
N PRO A 54 21.57 4.84 11.00
CA PRO A 54 21.20 3.43 10.97
C PRO A 54 20.42 3.03 12.22
N ALA A 55 19.69 1.92 12.17
CA ALA A 55 18.97 1.37 13.33
C ALA A 55 19.90 1.08 14.52
N THR A 56 21.15 0.71 14.23
CA THR A 56 22.22 0.55 15.21
C THR A 56 23.48 1.26 14.71
N GLY A 57 24.15 2.00 15.59
CA GLY A 57 25.36 2.75 15.26
C GLY A 57 25.20 4.27 15.31
N ALA A 58 26.23 4.98 14.86
CA ALA A 58 26.29 6.44 14.89
C ALA A 58 25.65 7.07 13.65
N SER A 59 25.08 8.25 13.83
CA SER A 59 24.59 9.08 12.73
C SER A 59 25.75 9.69 11.95
N ALA A 60 25.61 9.79 10.63
CA ALA A 60 26.56 10.45 9.75
C ALA A 60 25.86 11.56 8.96
N THR A 61 26.51 12.73 8.88
CA THR A 61 26.06 13.84 8.03
C THR A 61 27.03 14.02 6.87
N ALA A 62 26.49 14.08 5.65
CA ALA A 62 27.28 14.24 4.43
C ALA A 62 26.59 15.18 3.44
N THR A 63 27.37 15.70 2.49
CA THR A 63 26.90 16.63 1.46
C THR A 63 27.35 16.20 0.06
N GLY A 64 26.52 16.48 -0.95
CA GLY A 64 26.76 16.11 -2.34
C GLY A 64 27.02 14.60 -2.47
N ARG A 65 27.99 14.24 -3.32
CA ARG A 65 28.41 12.86 -3.58
C ARG A 65 28.72 12.05 -2.31
N ALA A 66 29.23 12.68 -1.25
CA ALA A 66 29.57 11.99 -0.01
C ALA A 66 28.34 11.37 0.70
N VAL A 67 27.13 11.82 0.37
CA VAL A 67 25.88 11.20 0.83
C VAL A 67 25.80 9.74 0.42
N LEU A 68 26.22 9.39 -0.79
CA LEU A 68 26.19 7.99 -1.26
C LEU A 68 27.19 7.11 -0.49
N ASN A 69 28.34 7.65 -0.10
CA ASN A 69 29.28 6.94 0.76
C ASN A 69 28.71 6.72 2.17
N ALA A 70 28.07 7.74 2.74
CA ALA A 70 27.44 7.61 4.05
C ALA A 70 26.30 6.57 4.02
N LEU A 71 25.51 6.52 2.94
CA LEU A 71 24.50 5.49 2.72
C LEU A 71 25.12 4.09 2.58
N ALA A 72 26.18 3.96 1.78
CA ALA A 72 26.91 2.70 1.65
C ALA A 72 27.44 2.23 3.01
N CYS A 73 28.14 3.08 3.76
CA CYS A 73 28.65 2.72 5.09
C CYS A 73 27.54 2.34 6.08
N ALA A 74 26.31 2.85 5.89
CA ALA A 74 25.16 2.50 6.71
C ALA A 74 24.46 1.19 6.28
N GLY A 75 24.87 0.57 5.16
CA GLY A 75 24.33 -0.70 4.67
C GLY A 75 23.48 -0.61 3.41
N ALA A 76 23.43 0.52 2.71
CA ALA A 76 22.74 0.64 1.42
C ALA A 76 23.58 -0.01 0.29
N HIS A 77 23.59 -1.35 0.26
CA HIS A 77 24.33 -2.15 -0.72
C HIS A 77 23.39 -2.89 -1.68
N MET A 78 23.90 -3.24 -2.86
CA MET A 78 23.25 -4.17 -3.79
C MET A 78 23.80 -5.57 -3.55
N ASP A 79 23.30 -6.25 -2.51
CA ASP A 79 23.65 -7.65 -2.22
C ASP A 79 22.37 -8.51 -2.14
N PRO A 80 22.14 -9.46 -3.07
CA PRO A 80 20.95 -10.30 -3.05
C PRO A 80 20.92 -11.33 -1.90
N ALA A 81 22.04 -11.53 -1.18
CA ALA A 81 22.11 -12.42 -0.03
C ALA A 81 21.67 -11.74 1.29
N GLU A 82 21.62 -10.42 1.32
CA GLU A 82 21.23 -9.64 2.50
C GLU A 82 19.79 -9.11 2.38
N PRO A 83 19.09 -8.88 3.50
CA PRO A 83 17.82 -8.16 3.48
C PRO A 83 18.00 -6.74 2.94
N PRO A 84 17.06 -6.21 2.14
CA PRO A 84 17.15 -4.83 1.66
C PRO A 84 17.23 -3.83 2.81
N ALA A 85 18.01 -2.77 2.61
CA ALA A 85 17.98 -1.61 3.49
C ALA A 85 16.62 -0.90 3.40
N GLN A 86 15.96 -0.72 4.56
CA GLN A 86 14.68 -0.01 4.64
C GLN A 86 14.94 1.49 4.79
N LEU A 87 14.38 2.31 3.91
CA LEU A 87 14.41 3.76 4.04
C LEU A 87 13.27 4.25 4.94
N VAL A 88 13.59 4.99 5.99
CA VAL A 88 12.60 5.68 6.83
C VAL A 88 12.86 7.18 6.76
N MET A 89 11.85 7.93 6.33
CA MET A 89 11.95 9.36 6.08
C MET A 89 10.73 10.11 6.60
N ALA A 90 10.89 11.41 6.84
CA ALA A 90 9.78 12.26 7.26
C ALA A 90 8.73 12.38 6.15
N ASP A 91 9.17 12.71 4.94
CA ASP A 91 8.32 13.02 3.80
C ASP A 91 9.00 12.70 2.45
N GLY A 92 8.31 13.01 1.34
CA GLY A 92 8.80 12.75 -0.01
C GLY A 92 9.94 13.67 -0.48
N ALA A 93 10.17 14.81 0.17
CA ALA A 93 11.26 15.72 -0.20
C ALA A 93 12.63 15.08 0.08
N THR A 94 12.75 14.30 1.15
CA THR A 94 13.94 13.48 1.43
C THR A 94 14.29 12.58 0.24
N LEU A 95 13.32 11.80 -0.26
CA LEU A 95 13.56 10.88 -1.37
C LEU A 95 13.92 11.64 -2.65
N ALA A 96 13.29 12.80 -2.91
CA ALA A 96 13.64 13.64 -4.05
C ALA A 96 15.08 14.18 -3.97
N ALA A 97 15.53 14.62 -2.79
CA ALA A 97 16.90 15.09 -2.56
C ALA A 97 17.93 13.97 -2.73
N LEU A 98 17.62 12.76 -2.23
CA LEU A 98 18.43 11.55 -2.45
C LEU A 98 18.45 11.16 -3.94
N ALA A 99 17.32 11.23 -4.62
CA ALA A 99 17.20 10.91 -6.04
C ALA A 99 18.08 11.82 -6.89
N SER A 100 18.14 13.12 -6.57
CA SER A 100 19.00 14.09 -7.26
C SER A 100 20.48 13.67 -7.22
N VAL A 101 21.02 13.43 -6.02
CA VAL A 101 22.43 13.00 -5.87
C VAL A 101 22.67 11.62 -6.47
N ALA A 102 21.75 10.67 -6.30
CA ALA A 102 21.89 9.33 -6.85
C ALA A 102 21.91 9.35 -8.39
N ARG A 103 21.05 10.14 -9.04
CA ARG A 103 21.05 10.30 -10.50
C ARG A 103 22.34 10.94 -11.00
N ALA A 104 22.84 11.97 -10.32
CA ALA A 104 24.08 12.65 -10.70
C ALA A 104 25.32 11.73 -10.64
N HIS A 105 25.27 10.69 -9.82
CA HIS A 105 26.39 9.78 -9.55
C HIS A 105 26.04 8.30 -9.82
N HIS A 106 25.10 8.04 -10.74
CA HIS A 106 24.64 6.67 -11.03
C HIS A 106 25.70 5.76 -11.66
N ASN A 107 26.72 6.36 -12.28
CA ASN A 107 27.86 5.71 -12.92
C ASN A 107 29.19 6.06 -12.24
N ASP A 108 29.17 6.40 -10.93
CA ASP A 108 30.37 6.73 -10.15
C ASP A 108 31.42 5.60 -10.26
N GLY A 109 32.69 6.00 -10.29
CA GLY A 109 33.82 5.07 -10.39
C GLY A 109 34.04 4.26 -9.11
N ASP A 110 33.59 4.78 -7.96
CA ASP A 110 33.57 4.06 -6.69
C ASP A 110 32.40 3.05 -6.67
N PRO A 111 32.69 1.73 -6.60
CA PRO A 111 31.65 0.70 -6.58
C PRO A 111 30.64 0.87 -5.45
N ALA A 112 31.07 1.38 -4.28
CA ALA A 112 30.20 1.55 -3.12
C ALA A 112 29.17 2.67 -3.36
N ALA A 113 29.63 3.82 -3.85
CA ALA A 113 28.75 4.94 -4.20
C ALA A 113 27.78 4.56 -5.34
N ARG A 114 28.27 3.83 -6.34
CA ARG A 114 27.44 3.33 -7.45
C ARG A 114 26.35 2.37 -6.98
N ALA A 115 26.68 1.44 -6.07
CA ALA A 115 25.70 0.54 -5.47
C ALA A 115 24.67 1.29 -4.62
N ALA A 116 25.09 2.24 -3.78
CA ALA A 116 24.18 3.07 -2.98
C ALA A 116 23.24 3.91 -3.86
N SER A 117 23.75 4.46 -4.97
CA SER A 117 22.90 5.13 -5.96
C SER A 117 21.82 4.19 -6.53
N ALA A 118 22.20 2.95 -6.86
CA ALA A 118 21.23 1.97 -7.33
C ALA A 118 20.20 1.59 -6.26
N VAL A 119 20.57 1.55 -4.98
CA VAL A 119 19.62 1.31 -3.86
C VAL A 119 18.61 2.45 -3.76
N VAL A 120 19.06 3.70 -3.91
CA VAL A 120 18.15 4.85 -4.03
C VAL A 120 17.22 4.71 -5.23
N GLY A 121 17.73 4.24 -6.38
CA GLY A 121 16.91 3.91 -7.55
C GLY A 121 15.80 2.90 -7.24
N TRP A 122 16.12 1.85 -6.49
CA TRP A 122 15.13 0.87 -6.03
C TRP A 122 14.13 1.47 -5.03
N TRP A 123 14.56 2.32 -4.09
CA TRP A 123 13.64 3.04 -3.20
C TRP A 123 12.67 3.95 -3.97
N ILE A 124 13.12 4.62 -5.03
CA ILE A 124 12.25 5.45 -5.89
C ILE A 124 11.14 4.59 -6.51
N ASP A 125 11.47 3.41 -7.01
CA ASP A 125 10.45 2.47 -7.52
C ASP A 125 9.49 2.05 -6.41
N ARG A 126 10.01 1.60 -5.26
CA ARG A 126 9.19 1.07 -4.16
C ARG A 126 8.30 2.12 -3.51
N ALA A 127 8.67 3.40 -3.53
CA ALA A 127 7.83 4.49 -3.02
C ALA A 127 6.46 4.57 -3.75
N GLY A 128 6.34 4.02 -4.96
CA GLY A 128 5.09 3.93 -5.72
C GLY A 128 4.17 2.77 -5.33
N TYR A 129 4.53 1.94 -4.34
CA TYR A 129 3.79 0.75 -3.94
C TYR A 129 3.18 0.93 -2.53
N PRO A 130 1.85 1.16 -2.41
CA PRO A 130 1.20 1.27 -1.11
C PRO A 130 1.45 0.06 -0.21
N GLY A 131 1.76 0.29 1.06
CA GLY A 131 2.04 -0.79 2.02
C GLY A 131 3.41 -1.44 1.88
N THR A 132 4.29 -0.93 1.01
CA THR A 132 5.71 -1.33 0.99
C THR A 132 6.34 -1.16 2.38
N ASN A 133 7.24 -2.08 2.72
CA ASN A 133 8.09 -1.97 3.88
C ASN A 133 9.52 -1.53 3.50
N ALA A 134 9.80 -1.28 2.22
CA ALA A 134 11.08 -0.78 1.73
C ALA A 134 11.26 0.72 1.98
N VAL A 135 10.19 1.51 1.84
CA VAL A 135 10.21 2.98 1.98
C VAL A 135 9.05 3.43 2.86
N ILE A 136 9.39 4.02 4.01
CA ILE A 136 8.43 4.49 5.01
C ILE A 136 8.40 6.01 5.02
N ASN A 137 7.30 6.58 4.53
CA ASN A 137 7.00 8.01 4.68
C ASN A 137 6.20 8.24 5.96
N LEU A 138 6.85 8.77 7.00
CA LEU A 138 6.27 8.90 8.33
C LEU A 138 5.08 9.87 8.37
N LEU A 139 5.08 10.95 7.60
CA LEU A 139 3.91 11.83 7.50
C LEU A 139 2.70 11.09 6.94
N ALA A 140 2.88 10.36 5.83
CA ALA A 140 1.80 9.63 5.19
C ALA A 140 1.25 8.53 6.13
N HIS A 141 2.12 7.73 6.74
CA HIS A 141 1.73 6.68 7.68
C HIS A 141 1.07 7.23 8.95
N SER A 142 1.56 8.36 9.48
CA SER A 142 0.94 9.00 10.65
C SER A 142 -0.48 9.46 10.37
N ARG A 143 -0.71 10.14 9.22
CA ARG A 143 -2.04 10.60 8.79
C ARG A 143 -3.00 9.46 8.46
N GLN A 144 -2.47 8.34 7.98
CA GLN A 144 -3.26 7.15 7.71
C GLN A 144 -3.68 6.46 9.01
N ARG A 145 -2.74 6.30 9.95
CA ARG A 145 -2.94 5.53 11.17
C ARG A 145 -3.62 6.32 12.29
N PHE A 146 -3.44 7.63 12.34
CA PHE A 146 -3.92 8.49 13.42
C PHE A 146 -4.71 9.70 12.90
N ILE A 147 -5.53 10.25 13.77
CA ILE A 147 -6.14 11.58 13.63
C ILE A 147 -5.82 12.40 14.87
N THR A 148 -5.43 13.66 14.68
CA THR A 148 -5.11 14.58 15.78
C THR A 148 -6.25 15.57 16.00
N GLY A 149 -6.27 16.27 17.14
CA GLY A 149 -7.24 17.34 17.40
C GLY A 149 -6.99 18.66 16.65
N ALA A 150 -5.86 18.77 15.95
CA ALA A 150 -5.47 19.98 15.21
C ALA A 150 -6.21 20.08 13.85
N PRO A 151 -6.14 21.21 13.14
CA PRO A 151 -6.60 21.29 11.76
C PRO A 151 -5.83 20.34 10.82
N PRO A 152 -6.45 19.83 9.72
CA PRO A 152 -5.78 18.92 8.77
C PRO A 152 -4.49 19.46 8.12
N GLU A 153 -4.32 20.78 8.11
CA GLU A 153 -3.13 21.47 7.63
C GLU A 153 -1.93 21.24 8.55
N ALA A 154 -2.11 21.29 9.88
CA ALA A 154 -1.04 21.01 10.85
C ALA A 154 -0.48 19.59 10.66
N GLU A 155 -1.34 18.62 10.32
CA GLU A 155 -0.97 17.23 10.04
C GLU A 155 -0.09 17.06 8.78
N ARG A 156 0.24 18.14 8.05
CA ARG A 156 1.19 18.13 6.92
C ARG A 156 2.62 18.42 7.34
N HIS A 157 2.86 18.76 8.62
CA HIS A 157 4.18 19.17 9.10
C HIS A 157 4.78 18.14 10.06
N THR A 158 6.08 17.87 9.88
CA THR A 158 6.85 16.94 10.73
C THR A 158 6.84 17.33 12.20
N SER A 159 7.01 18.63 12.49
CA SER A 159 7.03 19.16 13.86
C SER A 159 5.73 18.87 14.62
N HIS A 160 4.58 18.92 13.93
CA HIS A 160 3.28 18.59 14.52
C HIS A 160 3.24 17.13 14.98
N TRP A 161 3.65 16.19 14.14
CA TRP A 161 3.60 14.76 14.48
C TRP A 161 4.61 14.36 15.55
N GLN A 162 5.83 14.90 15.50
CA GLN A 162 6.82 14.66 16.56
C GLN A 162 6.33 15.18 17.91
N SER A 163 5.66 16.33 17.93
CA SER A 163 5.04 16.88 19.15
C SER A 163 3.84 16.03 19.61
N ALA A 164 2.88 15.77 18.72
CA ALA A 164 1.65 15.05 19.03
C ALA A 164 1.88 13.61 19.52
N LEU A 165 2.97 12.96 19.08
CA LEU A 165 3.37 11.62 19.49
C LEU A 165 4.43 11.61 20.58
N ALA A 166 4.89 12.77 21.05
CA ALA A 166 6.02 12.94 21.98
C ALA A 166 7.24 12.10 21.54
N ALA A 167 7.63 12.27 20.29
CA ALA A 167 8.60 11.44 19.58
C ALA A 167 9.61 12.30 18.81
N PRO A 168 10.63 12.86 19.49
CA PRO A 168 11.67 13.64 18.84
C PRO A 168 12.49 12.80 17.85
N GLY A 169 12.68 13.33 16.65
CA GLY A 169 13.47 12.69 15.59
C GLY A 169 12.78 11.50 14.91
N LEU A 170 13.36 11.06 13.80
CA LEU A 170 12.75 10.05 12.93
C LEU A 170 12.62 8.67 13.58
N ALA A 171 13.64 8.24 14.35
CA ALA A 171 13.66 6.90 14.94
C ALA A 171 12.52 6.71 15.95
N GLN A 172 12.38 7.62 16.91
CA GLN A 172 11.32 7.54 17.91
C GLN A 172 9.95 7.72 17.27
N TRP A 173 9.83 8.63 16.29
CA TRP A 173 8.58 8.82 15.56
C TRP A 173 8.15 7.55 14.82
N ALA A 174 9.07 6.91 14.09
CA ALA A 174 8.82 5.66 13.42
C ALA A 174 8.44 4.53 14.38
N GLN A 175 9.11 4.43 15.53
CA GLN A 175 8.76 3.47 16.58
C GLN A 175 7.32 3.69 17.09
N ARG A 176 6.91 4.94 17.33
CA ARG A 176 5.53 5.25 17.76
C ARG A 176 4.51 4.91 16.68
N VAL A 177 4.77 5.26 15.43
CA VAL A 177 3.84 5.02 14.31
C VAL A 177 3.82 3.55 13.90
N GLY A 178 4.89 2.79 14.13
CA GLY A 178 4.98 1.35 13.87
C GLY A 178 4.60 0.46 15.04
N ALA A 179 4.31 1.01 16.23
CA ALA A 179 4.03 0.22 17.44
C ALA A 179 2.70 -0.54 17.35
N GLY A 180 2.66 -1.81 17.74
CA GLY A 180 1.45 -2.63 17.79
C GLY A 180 1.52 -3.88 16.91
N MET A 181 0.41 -4.61 16.79
CA MET A 181 0.36 -5.80 15.93
C MET A 181 0.45 -5.38 14.45
N PRO A 182 1.34 -5.98 13.65
CA PRO A 182 1.41 -5.72 12.22
C PRO A 182 0.12 -6.11 11.49
N LEU A 183 -0.19 -5.40 10.41
CA LEU A 183 -1.25 -5.78 9.49
C LEU A 183 -0.82 -6.94 8.61
N ASP A 184 -1.20 -8.16 8.99
CA ASP A 184 -0.76 -9.41 8.34
C ASP A 184 -1.14 -9.48 6.86
N ALA A 185 -2.25 -8.83 6.47
CA ALA A 185 -2.68 -8.75 5.08
C ALA A 185 -1.67 -8.03 4.15
N LEU A 186 -0.67 -7.34 4.71
CA LEU A 186 0.43 -6.71 3.95
C LEU A 186 1.60 -7.66 3.67
N ALA A 187 1.63 -8.86 4.24
CA ALA A 187 2.75 -9.81 4.04
C ALA A 187 3.09 -10.06 2.55
N PRO A 188 2.12 -10.24 1.63
CA PRO A 188 2.44 -10.42 0.20
C PRO A 188 3.15 -9.22 -0.44
N ILE A 189 2.90 -8.01 0.05
CA ILE A 189 3.57 -6.79 -0.44
C ILE A 189 5.02 -6.75 0.06
N ARG A 190 5.27 -7.20 1.30
CA ARG A 190 6.60 -7.29 1.90
C ARG A 190 7.46 -8.37 1.20
N ASP A 191 6.86 -9.50 0.86
CA ASP A 191 7.54 -10.55 0.07
C ASP A 191 7.91 -10.03 -1.33
N ASP A 192 7.06 -9.19 -1.92
CA ASP A 192 7.34 -8.51 -3.20
C ASP A 192 8.49 -7.51 -3.10
N ASP A 193 8.64 -6.80 -1.98
CA ASP A 193 9.81 -5.92 -1.73
C ASP A 193 11.12 -6.73 -1.80
N ALA A 194 11.22 -7.81 -1.03
CA ALA A 194 12.41 -8.67 -1.02
C ALA A 194 12.69 -9.27 -2.41
N TYR A 195 11.66 -9.75 -3.09
CA TYR A 195 11.79 -10.27 -4.46
C TYR A 195 12.29 -9.18 -5.43
N SER A 196 11.71 -7.99 -5.38
CA SER A 196 12.07 -6.87 -6.27
C SER A 196 13.51 -6.41 -6.05
N PHE A 197 13.98 -6.42 -4.81
CA PHE A 197 15.36 -6.09 -4.47
C PHE A 197 16.36 -7.07 -5.08
N VAL A 198 16.08 -8.38 -5.00
CA VAL A 198 16.90 -9.41 -5.67
C VAL A 198 16.93 -9.21 -7.19
N GLN A 199 15.83 -8.77 -7.80
CA GLN A 199 15.84 -8.43 -9.23
C GLN A 199 16.66 -7.17 -9.52
N ALA A 200 16.59 -6.16 -8.65
CA ALA A 200 17.40 -4.94 -8.77
C ALA A 200 18.90 -5.26 -8.67
N CYS A 201 19.32 -6.09 -7.72
CA CYS A 201 20.71 -6.56 -7.59
C CYS A 201 21.17 -7.26 -8.88
N LYS A 202 20.36 -8.20 -9.42
CA LYS A 202 20.68 -8.89 -10.68
C LYS A 202 20.79 -7.96 -11.89
N ARG A 203 19.99 -6.89 -11.93
CA ARG A 203 20.07 -5.87 -13.00
C ARG A 203 21.34 -5.03 -12.82
N PHE A 204 21.65 -4.63 -11.60
CA PHE A 204 22.85 -3.89 -11.25
C PHE A 204 24.12 -4.66 -11.62
N ASP A 205 24.20 -5.95 -11.28
CA ASP A 205 25.35 -6.82 -11.61
C ASP A 205 25.58 -6.94 -13.13
N LYS A 206 24.51 -6.83 -13.93
CA LYS A 206 24.57 -6.83 -15.39
C LYS A 206 24.92 -5.46 -15.99
N GLY A 207 25.19 -4.46 -15.16
CA GLY A 207 25.50 -3.10 -15.59
C GLY A 207 24.29 -2.31 -16.08
N TYR A 208 23.06 -2.73 -15.74
CA TYR A 208 21.87 -1.97 -16.11
C TYR A 208 21.82 -0.65 -15.32
N SER A 209 21.61 0.46 -16.03
CA SER A 209 21.42 1.76 -15.38
C SER A 209 19.97 1.94 -14.95
N TRP A 210 19.74 2.10 -13.65
CA TRP A 210 18.42 2.39 -13.10
C TRP A 210 17.86 3.75 -13.54
N THR A 211 18.71 4.65 -14.04
CA THR A 211 18.31 5.97 -14.58
C THR A 211 17.81 5.92 -16.01
N ALA A 212 18.04 4.81 -16.72
CA ALA A 212 17.58 4.65 -18.09
C ALA A 212 16.05 4.41 -18.10
N PRO A 213 15.32 4.94 -19.10
CA PRO A 213 13.92 4.61 -19.28
C PRO A 213 13.70 3.11 -19.36
N GLU A 214 12.68 2.61 -18.69
CA GLU A 214 12.31 1.21 -18.80
C GLU A 214 11.72 0.95 -20.19
N PRO A 215 12.02 -0.20 -20.84
CA PRO A 215 11.33 -0.60 -22.05
C PRO A 215 9.81 -0.70 -21.79
N PRO A 216 8.93 -0.37 -22.76
CA PRO A 216 7.47 -0.38 -22.55
C PRO A 216 6.89 -1.66 -21.93
N PRO A 217 7.35 -2.88 -22.31
CA PRO A 217 6.89 -4.12 -21.68
C PRO A 217 7.24 -4.23 -20.18
N VAL A 218 8.29 -3.55 -19.73
CA VAL A 218 8.72 -3.51 -18.32
C VAL A 218 7.89 -2.49 -17.57
N ALA A 219 7.74 -1.27 -18.12
CA ALA A 219 6.90 -0.23 -17.53
C ALA A 219 5.44 -0.67 -17.36
N ALA A 220 4.84 -1.31 -18.37
CA ALA A 220 3.47 -1.83 -18.29
C ALA A 220 3.30 -2.90 -17.18
N MET A 221 4.32 -3.73 -16.94
CA MET A 221 4.32 -4.70 -15.84
C MET A 221 4.50 -4.03 -14.48
N GLY A 222 5.34 -3.00 -14.39
CA GLY A 222 5.49 -2.15 -13.20
C GLY A 222 4.16 -1.49 -12.81
N LEU A 223 3.50 -0.83 -13.77
CA LEU A 223 2.19 -0.20 -13.57
C LEU A 223 1.14 -1.21 -13.08
N ARG A 224 1.05 -2.39 -13.72
CA ARG A 224 0.12 -3.43 -13.27
C ARG A 224 0.42 -3.88 -11.85
N ALA A 225 1.69 -4.07 -11.50
CA ALA A 225 2.07 -4.45 -10.14
C ALA A 225 1.69 -3.37 -9.12
N ARG A 226 1.83 -2.08 -9.46
CA ARG A 226 1.38 -0.96 -8.62
C ARG A 226 -0.14 -0.97 -8.42
N CYS A 227 -0.92 -1.24 -9.47
CA CYS A 227 -2.38 -1.40 -9.37
C CYS A 227 -2.78 -2.59 -8.48
N ASP A 228 -2.19 -3.77 -8.72
CA ASP A 228 -2.46 -4.97 -7.91
C ASP A 228 -2.13 -4.70 -6.43
N THR A 229 -1.03 -3.99 -6.15
CA THR A 229 -0.64 -3.62 -4.78
C THR A 229 -1.57 -2.59 -4.16
N ALA A 230 -2.09 -1.63 -4.93
CA ALA A 230 -3.11 -0.68 -4.45
C ALA A 230 -4.41 -1.41 -4.06
N ASP A 231 -4.87 -2.37 -4.88
CA ASP A 231 -6.05 -3.18 -4.56
C ASP A 231 -5.83 -4.04 -3.30
N LEU A 232 -4.64 -4.63 -3.15
CA LEU A 232 -4.25 -5.38 -1.95
C LEU A 232 -4.19 -4.47 -0.72
N TRP A 233 -3.67 -3.26 -0.85
CA TRP A 233 -3.59 -2.28 0.23
C TRP A 233 -4.98 -1.87 0.75
N GLU A 234 -5.91 -1.52 -0.16
CA GLU A 234 -7.28 -1.17 0.22
C GLU A 234 -8.00 -2.36 0.88
N ALA A 235 -7.81 -3.57 0.35
CA ALA A 235 -8.35 -4.79 0.96
C ALA A 235 -7.73 -5.07 2.33
N ALA A 236 -6.42 -4.86 2.49
CA ALA A 236 -5.72 -5.03 3.76
C ALA A 236 -6.25 -4.06 4.82
N LEU A 237 -6.49 -2.79 4.46
CA LEU A 237 -7.10 -1.83 5.38
C LEU A 237 -8.49 -2.28 5.84
N LEU A 238 -9.31 -2.90 4.98
CA LEU A 238 -10.60 -3.48 5.38
C LEU A 238 -10.46 -4.71 6.31
N SER A 239 -9.28 -5.27 6.49
CA SER A 239 -9.02 -6.27 7.54
C SER A 239 -8.71 -5.65 8.91
N ASP A 240 -8.50 -4.33 8.99
CA ASP A 240 -8.38 -3.61 10.26
C ASP A 240 -9.75 -3.25 10.86
N ARG A 241 -9.90 -3.49 12.17
CA ARG A 241 -11.16 -3.27 12.88
C ARG A 241 -11.63 -1.81 12.80
N LEU A 242 -10.78 -0.84 13.10
CA LEU A 242 -11.17 0.58 13.15
C LEU A 242 -11.45 1.11 11.76
N TRP A 243 -10.66 0.67 10.78
CA TRP A 243 -10.89 1.03 9.39
C TRP A 243 -12.19 0.46 8.85
N ARG A 244 -12.58 -0.78 9.21
CA ARG A 244 -13.91 -1.33 8.87
C ARG A 244 -15.07 -0.48 9.37
N HIS A 245 -14.99 -0.01 10.62
CA HIS A 245 -16.01 0.88 11.18
C HIS A 245 -16.12 2.18 10.39
N ARG A 246 -14.98 2.78 10.04
CA ARG A 246 -14.93 3.95 9.14
C ARG A 246 -15.51 3.63 7.75
N ALA A 247 -15.23 2.45 7.22
CA ALA A 247 -15.61 2.02 5.88
C ALA A 247 -17.13 1.81 5.69
N VAL A 248 -17.89 1.68 6.78
CA VAL A 248 -19.37 1.74 6.71
C VAL A 248 -19.86 3.11 6.25
N HIS A 249 -19.17 4.18 6.64
CA HIS A 249 -19.55 5.55 6.29
C HIS A 249 -19.10 5.97 4.89
N THR A 250 -18.25 5.16 4.24
CA THR A 250 -17.86 5.32 2.84
C THR A 250 -18.61 4.35 1.90
N GLY A 251 -19.41 3.44 2.47
CA GLY A 251 -20.19 2.44 1.73
C GLY A 251 -19.40 1.20 1.30
N HIS A 252 -18.12 1.07 1.68
CA HIS A 252 -17.33 -0.13 1.35
C HIS A 252 -17.70 -1.32 2.24
N VAL A 253 -18.20 -1.08 3.45
CA VAL A 253 -18.74 -2.13 4.31
C VAL A 253 -20.22 -1.86 4.55
N THR A 254 -21.05 -2.89 4.47
CA THR A 254 -22.48 -2.80 4.77
C THR A 254 -22.91 -3.99 5.61
N GLY A 255 -24.10 -3.90 6.19
CA GLY A 255 -24.68 -5.00 6.93
C GLY A 255 -26.19 -4.88 7.06
N GLY A 256 -26.83 -6.02 7.29
CA GLY A 256 -28.27 -6.13 7.28
C GLY A 256 -28.76 -7.49 7.74
N GLU A 257 -30.07 -7.59 7.90
CA GLU A 257 -30.74 -8.85 8.19
C GLU A 257 -30.98 -9.64 6.89
N VAL A 258 -30.78 -10.95 6.92
CA VAL A 258 -31.14 -11.82 5.80
C VAL A 258 -32.65 -11.98 5.76
N VAL A 259 -33.29 -11.51 4.68
CA VAL A 259 -34.75 -11.52 4.54
C VAL A 259 -35.26 -12.66 3.65
N ALA A 260 -34.40 -13.24 2.83
CA ALA A 260 -34.74 -14.37 1.98
C ALA A 260 -33.52 -15.25 1.76
N THR A 261 -33.73 -16.57 1.75
CA THR A 261 -32.69 -17.56 1.43
C THR A 261 -33.28 -18.62 0.51
N THR A 262 -32.58 -18.92 -0.59
CA THR A 262 -32.92 -19.98 -1.54
C THR A 262 -31.82 -21.05 -1.54
N LYS A 263 -31.93 -22.06 -2.43
CA LYS A 263 -30.86 -23.05 -2.63
C LYS A 263 -29.60 -22.48 -3.28
N ALA A 264 -29.66 -21.33 -3.94
CA ALA A 264 -28.53 -20.74 -4.67
C ALA A 264 -28.09 -19.37 -4.14
N THR A 265 -28.98 -18.66 -3.45
CA THR A 265 -28.78 -17.25 -3.07
C THR A 265 -29.33 -16.94 -1.69
N PHE A 266 -28.95 -15.80 -1.14
CA PHE A 266 -29.65 -15.15 -0.03
C PHE A 266 -29.69 -13.64 -0.24
N THR A 267 -30.68 -12.97 0.34
CA THR A 267 -30.89 -11.53 0.19
C THR A 267 -30.74 -10.83 1.53
N VAL A 268 -29.87 -9.84 1.58
CA VAL A 268 -29.60 -9.00 2.76
C VAL A 268 -30.33 -7.68 2.63
N SER A 269 -31.16 -7.36 3.61
CA SER A 269 -31.81 -6.07 3.80
C SER A 269 -30.86 -5.11 4.52
N CYS A 270 -30.12 -4.33 3.74
CA CYS A 270 -29.10 -3.42 4.23
C CYS A 270 -29.73 -2.17 4.88
N ARG A 271 -29.22 -1.77 6.04
CA ARG A 271 -29.70 -0.56 6.73
C ARG A 271 -29.38 0.75 6.00
N ARG A 272 -28.44 0.72 5.06
CA ARG A 272 -27.98 1.92 4.34
C ARG A 272 -28.10 1.73 2.83
N LEU A 273 -28.48 2.80 2.15
CA LEU A 273 -28.58 2.87 0.69
C LEU A 273 -27.25 3.22 -0.01
N ASP A 274 -26.24 3.63 0.75
CA ASP A 274 -24.96 4.14 0.24
C ASP A 274 -23.89 3.06 0.06
N ALA A 275 -24.25 1.78 0.13
CA ALA A 275 -23.30 0.70 -0.14
C ALA A 275 -22.77 0.80 -1.57
N ARG A 276 -21.46 0.57 -1.72
CA ARG A 276 -20.73 0.58 -3.00
C ARG A 276 -20.74 -0.78 -3.70
N LEU A 277 -21.23 -1.82 -3.02
CA LEU A 277 -21.40 -3.13 -3.62
C LEU A 277 -22.45 -3.06 -4.75
N ARG A 278 -22.09 -3.59 -5.92
CA ARG A 278 -22.92 -3.59 -7.14
C ARG A 278 -23.06 -5.01 -7.67
N SER A 279 -24.04 -5.25 -8.54
CA SER A 279 -24.13 -6.53 -9.27
C SER A 279 -22.78 -6.86 -9.93
N GLY A 280 -22.31 -8.10 -9.76
CA GLY A 280 -21.00 -8.58 -10.20
C GLY A 280 -19.85 -8.34 -9.22
N SER A 281 -20.06 -7.63 -8.11
CA SER A 281 -19.00 -7.43 -7.10
C SER A 281 -18.75 -8.72 -6.34
N ASP A 282 -17.49 -9.16 -6.27
CA ASP A 282 -17.08 -10.23 -5.36
C ASP A 282 -17.13 -9.71 -3.92
N VAL A 283 -17.66 -10.53 -3.00
CA VAL A 283 -17.87 -10.16 -1.60
C VAL A 283 -17.27 -11.18 -0.64
N LEU A 284 -16.74 -10.65 0.45
CA LEU A 284 -16.42 -11.37 1.68
C LEU A 284 -17.47 -11.00 2.71
N GLY A 285 -18.11 -11.99 3.30
CA GLY A 285 -19.13 -11.79 4.32
C GLY A 285 -18.95 -12.67 5.53
N TRP A 286 -19.61 -12.27 6.62
CA TRP A 286 -19.65 -13.01 7.87
C TRP A 286 -20.95 -12.74 8.61
N CYS A 287 -21.34 -13.68 9.46
CA CYS A 287 -22.50 -13.53 10.32
C CYS A 287 -22.18 -12.68 11.55
N GLY A 288 -23.09 -11.79 11.92
CA GLY A 288 -22.93 -10.83 13.01
C GLY A 288 -22.42 -9.46 12.55
N GLY A 289 -22.26 -8.55 13.52
CA GLY A 289 -21.84 -7.17 13.27
C GLY A 289 -20.35 -7.05 12.91
N LEU A 290 -19.89 -5.81 12.76
CA LEU A 290 -18.51 -5.51 12.34
C LEU A 290 -17.44 -6.05 13.30
N ASP A 291 -17.72 -6.05 14.61
CA ASP A 291 -16.81 -6.54 15.64
C ASP A 291 -16.79 -8.08 15.76
N SER A 292 -17.61 -8.80 14.98
CA SER A 292 -17.58 -10.26 14.91
C SER A 292 -16.55 -10.79 13.91
N TYR A 293 -15.99 -9.94 13.05
CA TYR A 293 -15.12 -10.32 11.92
C TYR A 293 -14.04 -11.35 12.31
N ASP A 294 -13.22 -11.06 13.33
CA ASP A 294 -12.09 -11.94 13.69
C ASP A 294 -12.51 -13.27 14.33
N ARG A 295 -13.77 -13.40 14.74
CA ARG A 295 -14.33 -14.59 15.43
C ARG A 295 -15.31 -15.37 14.58
N ALA A 296 -15.75 -14.80 13.46
CA ALA A 296 -16.79 -15.37 12.63
C ALA A 296 -16.20 -16.24 11.52
N THR A 297 -16.96 -17.24 11.09
CA THR A 297 -16.66 -17.96 9.85
C THR A 297 -16.97 -17.04 8.68
N HIS A 298 -15.95 -16.84 7.84
CA HIS A 298 -16.06 -16.06 6.62
C HIS A 298 -16.64 -16.88 5.47
N PHE A 299 -17.38 -16.23 4.59
CA PHE A 299 -17.81 -16.79 3.32
C PHE A 299 -17.47 -15.86 2.15
N TYR A 300 -17.32 -16.45 0.98
CA TYR A 300 -17.05 -15.75 -0.27
C TYR A 300 -18.18 -16.00 -1.26
N GLY A 301 -18.58 -14.97 -1.97
CA GLY A 301 -19.60 -15.03 -3.00
C GLY A 301 -19.57 -13.79 -3.86
N ASP A 302 -20.65 -13.52 -4.56
CA ASP A 302 -20.81 -12.32 -5.38
C ASP A 302 -22.20 -11.72 -5.25
N VAL A 303 -22.29 -10.41 -5.42
CA VAL A 303 -23.57 -9.72 -5.50
C VAL A 303 -24.19 -10.05 -6.86
N HIS A 304 -25.20 -10.90 -6.86
CA HIS A 304 -25.98 -11.22 -8.05
C HIS A 304 -26.87 -10.04 -8.46
N GLU A 305 -27.53 -9.43 -7.49
CA GLU A 305 -28.45 -8.31 -7.70
C GLU A 305 -28.31 -7.28 -6.56
N ALA A 306 -28.40 -6.00 -6.91
CA ALA A 306 -28.49 -4.89 -5.97
C ALA A 306 -29.66 -4.01 -6.38
N SER A 307 -30.71 -3.97 -5.56
CA SER A 307 -31.92 -3.21 -5.84
C SER A 307 -32.40 -2.43 -4.62
N ALA A 308 -32.97 -1.25 -4.84
CA ALA A 308 -33.59 -0.46 -3.78
C ALA A 308 -35.10 -0.69 -3.80
N HIS A 309 -35.67 -1.19 -2.70
CA HIS A 309 -37.10 -1.42 -2.56
C HIS A 309 -37.62 -0.68 -1.32
N LYS A 310 -38.61 0.20 -1.50
CA LYS A 310 -39.24 0.99 -0.42
C LYS A 310 -38.22 1.69 0.50
N GLY A 311 -37.16 2.25 -0.07
CA GLY A 311 -36.12 2.96 0.69
C GLY A 311 -35.09 2.05 1.39
N VAL A 312 -35.10 0.74 1.11
CA VAL A 312 -34.14 -0.24 1.65
C VAL A 312 -33.31 -0.82 0.51
N LEU A 313 -32.00 -0.97 0.73
CA LEU A 313 -31.12 -1.63 -0.23
C LEU A 313 -31.16 -3.14 0.02
N LEU A 314 -31.53 -3.89 -1.01
CA LEU A 314 -31.50 -5.34 -1.03
C LEU A 314 -30.28 -5.79 -1.83
N LEU A 315 -29.41 -6.57 -1.19
CA LEU A 315 -28.28 -7.22 -1.86
C LEU A 315 -28.52 -8.72 -1.90
N THR A 316 -28.72 -9.25 -3.10
CA THR A 316 -28.82 -10.70 -3.31
C THR A 316 -27.43 -11.24 -3.61
N VAL A 317 -26.95 -12.12 -2.74
CA VAL A 317 -25.63 -12.74 -2.82
C VAL A 317 -25.76 -14.18 -3.32
N ALA A 318 -24.91 -14.55 -4.28
CA ALA A 318 -24.83 -15.87 -4.87
C ALA A 318 -23.44 -16.50 -4.68
N ARG A 319 -23.28 -17.73 -5.20
CA ARG A 319 -22.01 -18.50 -5.19
C ARG A 319 -21.39 -18.74 -3.81
N VAL A 320 -22.20 -18.64 -2.75
CA VAL A 320 -21.84 -19.05 -1.39
C VAL A 320 -22.18 -20.52 -1.18
N ALA A 321 -21.20 -21.28 -0.67
CA ALA A 321 -21.36 -22.69 -0.30
C ALA A 321 -22.54 -22.88 0.66
N ALA A 322 -23.27 -24.00 0.52
CA ALA A 322 -24.54 -24.18 1.21
C ALA A 322 -24.39 -24.17 2.74
N GLU A 323 -23.31 -24.75 3.24
CA GLU A 323 -22.92 -24.82 4.66
C GLU A 323 -22.52 -23.48 5.27
N HIS A 324 -22.19 -22.49 4.44
CA HIS A 324 -21.80 -21.14 4.86
C HIS A 324 -22.87 -20.10 4.58
N ARG A 325 -24.02 -20.52 4.04
CA ARG A 325 -25.11 -19.60 3.72
C ARG A 325 -25.87 -19.21 4.99
N PRO A 326 -26.02 -17.92 5.29
CA PRO A 326 -26.73 -17.48 6.48
C PRO A 326 -28.25 -17.77 6.38
N PRO A 327 -28.89 -18.28 7.44
CA PRO A 327 -30.35 -18.38 7.52
C PRO A 327 -31.05 -17.02 7.55
N VAL A 328 -32.33 -17.03 7.19
CA VAL A 328 -33.24 -15.89 7.32
C VAL A 328 -33.31 -15.44 8.78
N GLY A 329 -33.36 -14.12 9.00
CA GLY A 329 -33.34 -13.48 10.31
C GLY A 329 -31.94 -13.24 10.88
N GLN A 330 -30.89 -13.82 10.28
CA GLN A 330 -29.53 -13.59 10.74
C GLN A 330 -28.99 -12.25 10.24
N TRP A 331 -28.27 -11.54 11.11
CA TRP A 331 -27.50 -10.38 10.70
C TRP A 331 -26.23 -10.80 9.97
N VAL A 332 -25.95 -10.16 8.83
CA VAL A 332 -24.76 -10.39 8.01
C VAL A 332 -24.07 -9.07 7.74
N SER A 333 -22.74 -9.08 7.79
CA SER A 333 -21.90 -7.99 7.32
C SER A 333 -21.22 -8.40 6.02
N LEU A 334 -21.09 -7.47 5.08
CA LEU A 334 -20.54 -7.67 3.74
C LEU A 334 -19.52 -6.57 3.44
N MET A 335 -18.42 -6.95 2.78
CA MET A 335 -17.45 -6.04 2.19
C MET A 335 -16.89 -6.63 0.88
N PRO A 336 -16.21 -5.84 0.03
CA PRO A 336 -15.52 -6.37 -1.13
C PRO A 336 -14.59 -7.52 -0.75
N ALA A 337 -14.59 -8.58 -1.56
CA ALA A 337 -13.62 -9.65 -1.37
C ALA A 337 -12.20 -9.12 -1.61
N PRO A 338 -11.20 -9.50 -0.79
CA PRO A 338 -9.82 -9.21 -1.10
C PRO A 338 -9.43 -9.85 -2.45
N PRO A 339 -8.51 -9.23 -3.23
CA PRO A 339 -7.98 -9.86 -4.43
C PRO A 339 -7.42 -11.24 -4.12
N ASN A 340 -7.78 -12.25 -4.91
CA ASN A 340 -7.29 -13.60 -4.69
C ASN A 340 -5.75 -13.66 -4.90
N PRO A 341 -4.95 -13.93 -3.86
CA PRO A 341 -3.48 -13.88 -3.96
C PRO A 341 -2.92 -14.85 -5.00
N ARG A 342 -3.58 -16.01 -5.16
CA ARG A 342 -3.19 -17.01 -6.16
C ARG A 342 -3.45 -16.50 -7.58
N THR A 343 -4.58 -15.83 -7.81
CA THR A 343 -4.90 -15.23 -9.11
C THR A 343 -3.94 -14.12 -9.46
N VAL A 344 -3.60 -13.25 -8.49
CA VAL A 344 -2.59 -12.19 -8.67
C VAL A 344 -1.22 -12.80 -9.01
N SER A 345 -0.76 -13.79 -8.24
CA SER A 345 0.53 -14.47 -8.47
C SER A 345 0.58 -15.22 -9.82
N MET A 346 -0.47 -15.97 -10.16
CA MET A 346 -0.57 -16.67 -11.46
C MET A 346 -0.64 -15.68 -12.62
N GLY A 347 -1.36 -14.56 -12.46
CA GLY A 347 -1.39 -13.46 -13.41
C GLY A 347 0.02 -12.93 -13.65
N ARG A 348 0.71 -12.50 -12.60
CA ARG A 348 2.10 -12.01 -12.67
C ARG A 348 3.03 -13.00 -13.36
N SER A 349 2.98 -14.28 -13.00
CA SER A 349 3.79 -15.34 -13.62
C SER A 349 3.49 -15.52 -15.11
N LYS A 350 2.20 -15.55 -15.48
CA LYS A 350 1.76 -15.65 -16.87
C LYS A 350 2.21 -14.47 -17.71
N TYR A 351 2.07 -13.25 -17.19
CA TYR A 351 2.46 -12.03 -17.92
C TYR A 351 3.98 -11.88 -18.03
N ARG A 352 4.77 -12.23 -17.00
CA ARG A 352 6.24 -12.29 -17.09
C ARG A 352 6.71 -13.22 -18.21
N ARG A 353 6.04 -14.37 -18.41
CA ARG A 353 6.34 -15.29 -19.53
C ARG A 353 5.99 -14.70 -20.90
N LEU A 354 5.04 -13.78 -20.96
CA LEU A 354 4.61 -13.09 -22.18
C LEU A 354 5.42 -11.81 -22.45
N GLN A 355 6.12 -11.28 -21.45
CA GLN A 355 6.81 -9.98 -21.50
C GLN A 355 7.90 -9.87 -22.57
N PHE A 356 8.63 -10.97 -22.83
CA PHE A 356 9.74 -11.00 -23.79
C PHE A 356 9.54 -12.02 -24.92
N ARG A 357 8.31 -12.50 -25.09
CA ARG A 357 7.96 -13.43 -26.16
C ARG A 357 7.71 -12.66 -27.44
N ALA A 358 8.46 -12.95 -28.51
CA ALA A 358 8.35 -12.22 -29.78
C ALA A 358 6.95 -12.31 -30.43
N ASP A 359 6.21 -13.38 -30.13
CA ASP A 359 4.81 -13.60 -30.53
C ASP A 359 3.77 -12.99 -29.59
N SER A 360 4.22 -12.42 -28.47
CA SER A 360 3.37 -11.75 -27.51
C SER A 360 3.05 -10.34 -27.96
N TRP A 361 1.78 -9.99 -27.92
CA TRP A 361 1.29 -8.64 -28.13
C TRP A 361 1.90 -7.61 -27.16
N ILE A 362 2.34 -8.07 -25.97
CA ILE A 362 3.04 -7.27 -24.95
C ILE A 362 4.42 -6.83 -25.43
N ALA A 363 5.15 -7.69 -26.15
CA ALA A 363 6.51 -7.41 -26.61
C ALA A 363 6.55 -6.81 -28.03
N SER A 364 5.50 -7.03 -28.83
CA SER A 364 5.45 -6.64 -30.25
C SER A 364 4.69 -5.34 -30.52
N GLY A 365 4.04 -4.74 -29.51
CA GLY A 365 3.21 -3.54 -29.67
C GLY A 365 1.97 -3.75 -30.56
N LYS A 366 1.68 -4.99 -30.96
CA LYS A 366 0.51 -5.32 -31.79
C LYS A 366 -0.74 -5.37 -30.93
N THR A 367 -1.79 -4.63 -31.32
CA THR A 367 -3.10 -4.66 -30.65
C THR A 367 -3.62 -6.11 -30.56
N PRO A 368 -3.93 -6.61 -29.36
CA PRO A 368 -4.52 -7.94 -29.21
C PRO A 368 -5.88 -7.98 -29.91
N GLY A 369 -6.17 -9.09 -30.60
CA GLY A 369 -7.46 -9.29 -31.22
C GLY A 369 -8.60 -9.22 -30.19
N LEU A 370 -9.70 -8.57 -30.56
CA LEU A 370 -10.92 -8.40 -29.75
C LEU A 370 -11.41 -9.74 -29.16
N ARG A 371 -10.99 -10.06 -27.93
CA ARG A 371 -11.58 -11.10 -27.10
C ARG A 371 -11.93 -10.47 -25.75
N ARG A 372 -13.20 -10.59 -25.35
CA ARG A 372 -13.74 -10.12 -24.07
C ARG A 372 -12.86 -10.59 -22.89
N ARG A 373 -12.04 -9.69 -22.35
CA ARG A 373 -11.38 -9.84 -21.03
C ARG A 373 -11.29 -8.47 -20.35
N ASP A 374 -11.36 -8.50 -19.02
CA ASP A 374 -11.33 -7.34 -18.13
C ASP A 374 -10.05 -6.54 -18.32
N VAL A 375 -10.24 -5.27 -18.67
CA VAL A 375 -9.27 -4.20 -18.94
C VAL A 375 -8.16 -4.59 -19.93
N PRO A 376 -8.24 -4.11 -21.20
CA PRO A 376 -7.16 -4.29 -22.16
C PRO A 376 -5.89 -3.60 -21.65
N LEU A 377 -4.78 -4.34 -21.57
CA LEU A 377 -3.45 -3.82 -21.23
C LEU A 377 -3.03 -2.70 -22.19
N ASP A 378 -3.72 -2.51 -23.33
CA ASP A 378 -3.59 -1.37 -24.23
C ASP A 378 -3.78 -0.03 -23.49
N VAL A 379 -4.66 0.01 -22.49
CA VAL A 379 -4.85 1.18 -21.61
C VAL A 379 -3.65 1.36 -20.67
N LEU A 380 -3.02 0.26 -20.24
CA LEU A 380 -1.83 0.29 -19.37
C LEU A 380 -0.56 0.66 -20.15
N CYS A 381 -0.41 0.19 -21.40
CA CYS A 381 0.70 0.56 -22.28
C CYS A 381 0.58 2.01 -22.74
N ALA A 382 -0.62 2.47 -23.13
CA ALA A 382 -0.84 3.88 -23.49
C ALA A 382 -0.61 4.84 -22.31
N ALA A 383 -0.95 4.42 -21.09
CA ALA A 383 -0.62 5.17 -19.87
C ALA A 383 0.88 5.15 -19.53
N ALA A 384 1.62 4.11 -19.93
CA ALA A 384 3.06 3.98 -19.69
C ALA A 384 3.93 4.68 -20.75
N GLU A 385 3.40 4.97 -21.95
CA GLU A 385 4.08 5.78 -22.98
C GLU A 385 4.16 7.28 -22.60
N THR A 386 3.54 7.70 -21.49
CA THR A 386 3.47 9.10 -21.02
C THR A 386 4.10 9.37 -19.64
N GLU A 387 4.72 8.37 -18.99
CA GLU A 387 5.69 8.56 -17.87
C GLU A 387 7.12 8.58 -18.40
#